data_AF-W0DYD6-F1
#
_entry.id   AF-W0DYD6-F1
#
_cell.length_a   1.000
_cell.length_b   1.000
_cell.length_c   1.000
_cell.angle_alpha   90.00
_cell.angle_beta   90.00
_cell.angle_gamma   90.00
#
_symmetry.space_group_name_H-M   'P 1'
#
loop_
_entity.id
_entity.type
_entity.pdbx_description
1 polymer ?
#
loop_
_entity_poly.entity_id
_entity_poly.type
_entity_poly.pdbx_seq_one_letter_code
_entity_poly.pdbx_strand_id
1 'polypeptide(L)'
;MEQVLERFVFGVEQNQDLKGLALIPAPTGFGKTYVTCDFIAKNIERIIEQKRKVIFVTPLLKNLPIDTLEKAFERHKKTELFEQVFLRLPSRFDSFKEQFDEVKTNIPDNFKGKGFKAVASFLELNKRANTLTDQAW
;
A
#
# COMPACT_ATOMS: atom_id res chain seq x y z
N MET A 1 -3.42 -14.09 -16.79
CA MET A 1 -2.58 -13.19 -15.95
C MET A 1 -1.73 -13.98 -14.98
N GLU A 2 -2.30 -14.88 -14.17
CA GLU A 2 -1.55 -15.70 -13.21
C GLU A 2 -0.38 -16.47 -13.84
N GLN A 3 -0.60 -17.17 -14.96
CA GLN A 3 0.49 -17.86 -15.69
C GLN A 3 1.63 -16.93 -16.14
N VAL A 4 1.32 -15.67 -16.47
CA VAL A 4 2.32 -14.67 -16.86
C VAL A 4 3.14 -14.24 -15.65
N LEU A 5 2.47 -14.01 -14.51
CA LEU A 5 3.13 -13.69 -13.24
C LEU A 5 4.01 -14.86 -12.78
N GLU A 6 3.51 -16.09 -12.83
CA GLU A 6 4.25 -17.30 -12.48
C GLU A 6 5.55 -17.41 -13.29
N ARG A 7 5.44 -17.31 -14.62
CA ARG A 7 6.60 -17.37 -15.51
C ARG A 7 7.57 -16.21 -15.29
N PHE A 8 7.07 -15.01 -15.02
CA PHE A 8 7.91 -13.83 -14.87
C PHE A 8 8.62 -13.77 -13.51
N VAL A 9 7.92 -14.12 -12.44
CA VAL A 9 8.48 -14.08 -11.07
C VAL A 9 9.37 -15.30 -10.82
N PHE A 10 8.98 -16.47 -11.33
CA PHE A 10 9.65 -17.74 -11.01
C PHE A 10 10.29 -18.47 -12.20
N GLY A 11 10.27 -17.91 -13.41
CA GLY A 11 10.83 -18.54 -14.61
C GLY A 11 12.31 -18.92 -14.52
N VAL A 12 13.07 -18.30 -13.60
CA VAL A 12 14.48 -18.63 -13.33
C VAL A 12 14.63 -20.09 -12.84
N GLU A 13 13.65 -20.63 -12.09
CA GLU A 13 13.63 -22.05 -11.69
C GLU A 13 13.40 -23.00 -12.86
N GLN A 14 12.93 -22.49 -14.00
CA GLN A 14 12.73 -23.25 -15.23
C GLN A 14 13.85 -23.04 -16.26
N ASN A 15 15.04 -22.58 -15.84
CA ASN A 15 16.17 -22.27 -16.73
C ASN A 15 15.84 -21.20 -17.79
N GLN A 16 14.83 -20.36 -17.53
CA GLN A 16 14.49 -19.18 -18.33
C GLN A 16 14.84 -17.93 -17.53
N ASP A 17 15.97 -17.30 -17.84
CA ASP A 17 16.47 -16.11 -17.12
C ASP A 17 15.63 -14.87 -17.50
N LEU A 18 14.37 -14.83 -17.06
CA LEU A 18 13.41 -13.77 -17.35
C LEU A 18 13.56 -12.63 -16.34
N LYS A 19 14.66 -11.87 -16.44
CA LYS A 19 14.79 -10.55 -15.82
C LYS A 19 14.40 -9.51 -16.87
N GLY A 20 13.41 -8.67 -16.60
CA GLY A 20 12.96 -7.70 -17.59
C GLY A 20 11.74 -6.90 -17.18
N LEU A 21 11.00 -6.41 -18.18
CA LEU A 21 9.74 -5.67 -18.01
C LEU A 21 8.61 -6.49 -18.65
N ALA A 22 7.56 -6.78 -17.88
CA ALA A 22 6.35 -7.38 -18.39
C ALA A 22 5.23 -6.34 -18.46
N LEU A 23 4.68 -6.14 -19.66
CA LEU A 23 3.47 -5.36 -19.86
C LEU A 23 2.29 -6.31 -19.95
N ILE A 24 1.34 -6.22 -19.02
CA ILE A 24 0.15 -7.05 -18.98
C ILE A 24 -1.05 -6.19 -19.39
N PRO A 25 -1.41 -6.13 -20.68
CA PRO A 25 -2.59 -5.40 -21.12
C PRO A 25 -3.84 -6.15 -20.66
N ALA A 26 -4.64 -5.52 -19.81
CA ALA A 26 -5.97 -5.99 -19.48
C ALA A 26 -6.92 -4.79 -19.29
N PRO A 27 -8.18 -4.88 -19.75
CA PRO A 27 -9.15 -3.80 -19.60
C PRO A 27 -9.38 -3.40 -18.13
N THR A 28 -9.96 -2.23 -17.90
CA THR A 28 -10.48 -1.84 -16.58
C THR A 28 -11.59 -2.81 -16.16
N GLY A 29 -11.73 -3.08 -14.85
CA GLY A 29 -12.72 -4.03 -14.33
C GLY A 29 -12.35 -5.52 -14.42
N PHE A 30 -11.28 -5.89 -15.14
CA PHE A 30 -10.83 -7.29 -15.26
C PHE A 30 -10.15 -7.89 -14.00
N GLY A 31 -10.22 -7.20 -12.87
CA GLY A 31 -9.66 -7.70 -11.61
C GLY A 31 -8.13 -7.76 -11.56
N LYS A 32 -7.40 -6.96 -12.36
CA LYS A 32 -5.92 -6.96 -12.36
C LYS A 32 -5.33 -6.85 -10.96
N THR A 33 -5.80 -5.86 -10.20
CA THR A 33 -5.38 -5.63 -8.81
C THR A 33 -5.65 -6.84 -7.93
N TYR A 34 -6.85 -7.42 -8.05
CA TYR A 34 -7.24 -8.62 -7.30
C TYR A 34 -6.32 -9.81 -7.62
N VAL A 35 -6.10 -10.09 -8.91
CA VAL A 35 -5.26 -11.21 -9.35
C VAL A 35 -3.80 -11.03 -8.89
N THR A 36 -3.24 -9.82 -8.96
CA THR A 36 -1.88 -9.56 -8.47
C THR A 36 -1.79 -9.76 -6.95
N CYS A 37 -2.76 -9.26 -6.18
CA CYS A 37 -2.78 -9.45 -4.72
C CYS A 37 -2.92 -10.93 -4.34
N ASP A 38 -3.81 -11.65 -5.03
CA ASP A 38 -4.02 -13.07 -4.82
C ASP A 38 -2.78 -13.90 -5.13
N PHE A 39 -2.10 -13.59 -6.24
CA PHE A 39 -0.84 -14.22 -6.62
C PHE A 39 0.26 -14.02 -5.57
N ILE A 40 0.40 -12.79 -5.04
CA ILE A 40 1.39 -12.49 -3.99
C ILE A 40 1.08 -13.30 -2.73
N ALA A 41 -0.16 -13.24 -2.24
CA ALA A 41 -0.56 -13.93 -1.01
C ALA A 41 -0.39 -15.45 -1.13
N LYS A 42 -0.83 -16.03 -2.26
CA LYS A 42 -0.70 -17.46 -2.56
C LYS A 42 0.76 -17.92 -2.48
N ASN A 43 1.67 -17.15 -3.09
CA ASN A 43 3.07 -17.53 -3.30
C ASN A 43 4.07 -16.88 -2.33
N ILE A 44 3.61 -16.21 -1.26
CA ILE A 44 4.49 -15.39 -0.42
C ILE A 44 5.67 -16.15 0.18
N GLU A 45 5.48 -17.40 0.63
CA GLU A 45 6.54 -18.23 1.20
C GLU A 45 7.66 -18.50 0.19
N ARG A 46 7.30 -18.89 -1.04
CA ARG A 46 8.27 -19.08 -2.14
C ARG A 46 8.98 -17.77 -2.52
N ILE A 47 8.26 -16.65 -2.48
CA ILE A 47 8.86 -15.31 -2.70
C ILE A 47 9.92 -15.03 -1.62
N ILE A 48 9.63 -15.33 -0.36
CA ILE A 48 10.55 -15.18 0.78
C ILE A 48 11.75 -16.11 0.64
N GLU A 49 11.53 -17.39 0.34
CA GLU A 49 12.58 -18.41 0.15
C GLU A 49 13.58 -17.98 -0.93
N GLN A 50 13.09 -17.41 -2.03
CA GLN A 50 13.91 -16.88 -3.11
C GLN A 50 14.51 -15.49 -2.81
N LYS A 51 14.32 -14.96 -1.59
CA LYS A 51 14.78 -13.63 -1.15
C LYS A 51 14.34 -12.50 -2.09
N ARG A 52 13.18 -12.63 -2.71
CA ARG A 52 12.61 -11.62 -3.62
C ARG A 52 11.82 -10.58 -2.83
N LYS A 53 11.91 -9.33 -3.27
CA LYS A 53 11.12 -8.23 -2.72
C LYS A 53 10.04 -7.83 -3.72
N VAL A 54 8.82 -7.61 -3.23
CA VAL A 54 7.71 -7.06 -4.01
C VAL A 54 7.55 -5.59 -3.65
N ILE A 55 7.60 -4.72 -4.66
CA ILE A 55 7.38 -3.29 -4.49
C ILE A 55 6.14 -2.90 -5.28
N PHE A 56 5.12 -2.41 -4.58
CA PHE A 56 3.91 -1.90 -5.19
C PHE A 56 4.02 -0.38 -5.39
N VAL A 57 3.88 0.08 -6.62
CA VAL A 57 3.94 1.52 -6.96
C VAL A 57 2.61 1.93 -7.58
N THR A 58 2.06 3.02 -7.09
CA THR A 58 0.79 3.59 -7.58
C THR A 58 0.90 5.12 -7.59
N PRO A 59 0.23 5.82 -8.52
CA PRO A 59 0.18 7.28 -8.54
C PRO A 59 -0.41 7.91 -7.27
N LEU A 60 -1.39 7.25 -6.63
CA LEU A 60 -2.06 7.74 -5.42
C LEU A 60 -2.06 6.66 -4.34
N LEU A 61 -1.86 7.05 -3.08
CA LEU A 61 -1.85 6.12 -1.95
C LEU A 61 -3.19 5.42 -1.73
N LYS A 62 -4.32 6.10 -1.99
CA LYS A 62 -5.66 5.48 -1.91
C LYS A 62 -5.87 4.32 -2.89
N ASN A 63 -5.03 4.24 -3.93
CA ASN A 63 -5.06 3.15 -4.91
C ASN A 63 -4.10 2.01 -4.51
N LEU A 64 -3.41 2.10 -3.36
CA LEU A 64 -2.70 0.96 -2.81
C LEU A 64 -3.74 -0.08 -2.39
N PRO A 65 -3.64 -1.32 -2.89
CA PRO A 65 -4.67 -2.33 -2.65
C PRO A 65 -4.45 -3.04 -1.30
N ILE A 66 -4.28 -2.30 -0.20
CA ILE A 66 -3.94 -2.85 1.11
C ILE A 66 -5.01 -3.84 1.56
N ASP A 67 -6.27 -3.40 1.65
CA ASP A 67 -7.40 -4.25 2.05
C ASP A 67 -7.59 -5.46 1.12
N THR A 68 -7.30 -5.29 -0.17
CA THR A 68 -7.42 -6.39 -1.14
C THR A 68 -6.30 -7.41 -0.94
N LEU A 69 -5.10 -6.94 -0.60
CA LEU A 69 -3.95 -7.78 -0.29
C LEU A 69 -4.16 -8.50 1.04
N GLU A 70 -4.57 -7.81 2.09
CA GLU A 70 -4.88 -8.40 3.40
C GLU A 70 -5.95 -9.51 3.27
N LYS A 71 -7.08 -9.21 2.60
CA LYS A 71 -8.10 -10.22 2.28
C LYS A 71 -7.57 -11.39 1.46
N ALA A 72 -6.55 -11.19 0.63
CA ALA A 72 -5.90 -12.28 -0.09
C ALA A 72 -5.10 -13.18 0.84
N PHE A 73 -4.33 -12.60 1.77
CA PHE A 73 -3.62 -13.36 2.79
C PHE A 73 -4.59 -14.14 3.68
N GLU A 74 -5.73 -13.57 4.07
CA GLU A 74 -6.80 -14.27 4.79
C GLU A 74 -7.34 -15.48 3.99
N ARG A 75 -7.67 -15.30 2.72
CA ARG A 75 -8.16 -16.38 1.84
C ARG A 75 -7.17 -17.55 1.76
N HIS A 76 -5.87 -17.25 1.76
CA HIS A 76 -4.81 -18.26 1.72
C HIS A 76 -4.37 -18.74 3.12
N LYS A 77 -5.08 -18.33 4.20
CA LYS A 77 -4.78 -18.66 5.61
C LYS A 77 -3.38 -18.24 6.07
N LYS A 78 -2.93 -17.07 5.61
CA LYS A 78 -1.58 -16.52 5.83
C LYS A 78 -1.61 -15.17 6.54
N THR A 79 -2.67 -14.82 7.27
CA THR A 79 -2.80 -13.53 7.95
C THR A 79 -1.59 -13.18 8.83
N GLU A 80 -1.06 -14.13 9.59
CA GLU A 80 0.13 -13.91 10.42
C GLU A 80 1.39 -13.54 9.61
N LEU A 81 1.53 -14.09 8.39
CA LEU A 81 2.64 -13.73 7.51
C LEU A 81 2.48 -12.31 6.95
N PHE A 82 1.25 -11.85 6.73
CA PHE A 82 0.99 -10.49 6.24
C PHE A 82 1.60 -9.45 7.18
N GLU A 83 1.33 -9.58 8.49
CA GLU A 83 1.87 -8.67 9.52
C GLU A 83 3.41 -8.66 9.56
N GLN A 84 4.04 -9.80 9.24
CA GLN A 84 5.50 -9.93 9.26
C GLN A 84 6.19 -9.33 8.02
N VAL A 85 5.53 -9.38 6.85
CA VAL A 85 6.17 -9.04 5.57
C VAL A 85 5.69 -7.73 4.97
N PHE A 86 4.53 -7.24 5.38
CA PHE A 86 3.96 -6.02 4.83
C PHE A 86 4.54 -4.79 5.51
N LEU A 87 5.09 -3.89 4.69
CA LEU A 87 5.56 -2.59 5.13
C LEU A 87 4.91 -1.50 4.27
N ARG A 88 4.08 -0.66 4.91
CA ARG A 88 3.56 0.56 4.29
C ARG A 88 4.52 1.72 4.58
N LEU A 89 4.95 2.41 3.51
CA LEU A 89 5.74 3.64 3.60
C LEU A 89 4.87 4.84 3.20
N PRO A 90 4.20 5.51 4.15
CA PRO A 90 3.46 6.74 3.86
C PRO A 90 4.40 7.89 3.46
N SER A 91 3.85 8.90 2.76
CA SER A 91 4.62 10.11 2.47
C SER A 91 4.86 10.91 3.76
N ARG A 92 5.91 11.75 3.78
CA ARG A 92 6.17 12.66 4.93
C ARG A 92 4.96 13.50 5.29
N PHE A 93 4.19 13.93 4.29
CA PHE A 93 2.99 14.73 4.50
C PHE A 93 1.89 13.92 5.16
N ASP A 94 1.65 12.68 4.70
CA ASP A 94 0.64 11.81 5.28
C ASP A 94 1.01 11.40 6.71
N SER A 95 2.26 11.02 6.95
CA SER A 95 2.76 10.75 8.30
C SER A 95 2.57 11.94 9.23
N PHE A 96 2.93 13.14 8.76
CA PHE A 96 2.73 14.37 9.52
C PHE A 96 1.25 14.61 9.83
N LYS A 97 0.37 14.49 8.83
CA LYS A 97 -1.08 14.68 8.98
C LYS A 97 -1.70 13.68 9.97
N GLU A 98 -1.31 12.41 9.89
CA GLU A 98 -1.82 11.33 10.73
C GLU A 98 -1.37 11.50 12.19
N GLN A 99 -0.12 11.92 12.43
CA GLN A 99 0.46 12.06 13.77
C GLN A 99 0.29 13.46 14.39
N PHE A 100 -0.15 14.46 13.62
CA PHE A 100 -0.13 15.86 14.04
C PHE A 100 -0.90 16.11 15.34
N ASP A 101 -2.07 15.50 15.52
CA ASP A 101 -2.90 15.74 16.72
C ASP A 101 -2.23 15.22 17.99
N GLU A 102 -1.60 14.06 17.91
CA GLU A 102 -0.81 13.47 18.99
C GLU A 102 0.38 14.36 19.33
N VAL A 103 1.17 14.73 18.32
CA VAL A 103 2.37 15.57 18.49
C VAL A 103 2.01 16.98 18.99
N LYS A 104 0.91 17.57 18.50
CA LYS A 104 0.42 18.91 18.90
C LYS A 104 0.21 19.02 20.42
N THR A 105 -0.23 17.94 21.05
CA THR A 105 -0.50 17.91 22.49
C THR A 105 0.79 17.99 23.31
N ASN A 106 1.90 17.46 22.77
CA ASN A 106 3.22 17.46 23.40
C ASN A 106 4.05 18.73 23.12
N ILE A 107 3.60 19.59 22.20
CA ILE A 107 4.30 20.85 21.89
C ILE A 107 3.98 21.90 22.96
N PRO A 108 4.97 22.50 23.63
CA PRO A 108 4.75 23.58 24.60
C PRO A 108 4.15 24.83 23.96
N ASP A 109 3.30 25.56 24.70
CA ASP A 109 2.49 26.66 24.14
C ASP A 109 3.31 27.84 23.61
N ASN A 110 4.50 28.08 24.15
CA ASN A 110 5.43 29.09 23.65
C ASN A 110 5.92 28.80 22.22
N PHE A 111 5.84 27.55 21.74
CA PHE A 111 6.13 27.18 20.35
C PHE A 111 4.89 27.22 19.44
N LYS A 112 3.68 27.41 19.97
CA LYS A 112 2.41 27.47 19.20
C LYS A 112 2.13 28.86 18.63
N GLY A 113 3.12 29.40 17.94
CA GLY A 113 3.04 30.71 17.27
C GLY A 113 2.13 30.75 16.04
N LYS A 114 2.21 31.83 15.26
CA LYS A 114 1.36 32.05 14.07
C LYS A 114 1.47 30.91 13.04
N GLY A 115 2.69 30.43 12.78
CA GLY A 115 2.94 29.33 11.84
C GLY A 115 2.28 28.02 12.28
N PHE A 116 2.40 27.69 13.57
CA PHE A 116 1.74 26.52 14.14
C PHE A 116 0.21 26.58 13.96
N LYS A 117 -0.40 27.73 14.31
CA LYS A 117 -1.85 27.94 14.18
C LYS A 117 -2.31 27.80 12.74
N ALA A 118 -1.56 28.35 11.77
CA ALA A 118 -1.89 28.23 10.35
C ALA A 118 -1.89 26.77 9.88
N VAL A 119 -0.89 25.98 10.27
CA VAL A 119 -0.82 24.54 9.94
C VAL A 119 -1.96 23.77 10.61
N ALA A 120 -2.22 24.02 11.90
CA ALA A 120 -3.32 23.36 12.61
C ALA A 120 -4.68 23.64 11.96
N SER A 121 -4.98 24.89 11.63
CA SER A 121 -6.22 25.26 10.94
C SER A 121 -6.31 24.63 9.54
N PHE A 122 -5.22 24.61 8.78
CA PHE A 122 -5.18 23.96 7.47
C PHE A 122 -5.49 22.45 7.57
N LEU A 123 -4.89 21.76 8.53
CA LEU A 123 -5.13 20.33 8.74
C LEU A 123 -6.57 20.03 9.21
N GLU A 124 -7.12 20.86 10.10
CA GLU A 124 -8.52 20.73 10.55
C GLU A 124 -9.52 20.93 9.40
N LEU A 125 -9.30 21.92 8.53
CA LEU A 125 -10.13 22.15 7.34
C LEU A 125 -10.08 20.95 6.37
N ASN A 126 -8.89 20.40 6.12
CA ASN A 126 -8.74 19.21 5.28
C ASN A 126 -9.43 17.98 5.86
N LYS A 127 -9.41 17.80 7.19
CA LYS A 127 -10.14 16.70 7.85
C LYS A 127 -11.64 16.80 7.58
N ARG A 128 -12.22 17.98 7.75
CA ARG A 128 -13.66 18.26 7.52
C ARG A 128 -14.07 18.06 6.06
N ALA A 129 -13.25 18.51 5.11
CA ALA A 129 -13.52 18.34 3.69
C ALA A 129 -13.56 16.86 3.26
N ASN A 130 -12.66 16.04 3.82
CA ASN A 130 -12.62 14.60 3.54
C ASN A 130 -13.83 13.86 4.14
N THR A 131 -14.29 14.23 5.34
CA THR A 131 -15.47 13.59 5.96
C THR A 131 -16.75 13.84 5.15
N LEU A 132 -16.86 15.01 4.50
CA LEU A 132 -17.99 15.35 3.63
C LEU A 132 -17.96 14.61 2.28
N THR A 133 -16.79 14.18 1.83
CA THR A 133 -16.65 13.44 0.57
C THR A 133 -16.86 11.93 0.75
N ASP A 134 -16.49 11.38 1.91
CA ASP A 134 -16.74 9.97 2.26
C ASP A 134 -18.22 9.69 2.62
N GLN A 135 -18.99 10.71 3.00
CA GLN A 135 -20.45 10.59 3.25
C GLN A 135 -21.32 10.76 1.99
N ALA A 136 -20.72 11.08 0.84
CA ALA A 136 -21.43 11.35 -0.40
C ALA A 136 -21.50 10.14 -1.36
N TRP A 137 -21.11 8.94 -0.90
CA TRP A 137 -21.16 7.68 -1.67
C TRP A 137 -21.68 6.52 -0.82
#